data_AF-A0A285N5D8-F1
#
_entry.id   AF-A0A285N5D8-F1
#
_cell.length_a   1.000
_cell.length_b   1.000
_cell.length_c   1.000
_cell.angle_alpha   90.00
_cell.angle_beta   90.00
_cell.angle_gamma   90.00
#
_symmetry.space_group_name_H-M   'P 1'
#
loop_
_entity.id
_entity.type
_entity.pdbx_description
1 polymer ?
#
loop_
_entity_poly.entity_id
_entity_poly.type
_entity_poly.pdbx_seq_one_letter_code
_entity_poly.pdbx_strand_id
1 'polypeptide(L)' 'MMDLEKFIIDILKKSKKPVKVGDIQRLTGYDRNSIQKTINKLSLEGRIEVDRCYNKIIGLKGEENG' A
#
# COMPACT_ATOMS: atom_id res chain seq x y z
N MET A 1 -10.20 -9.00 13.03
CA MET A 1 -9.97 -9.14 11.57
C MET A 1 -8.56 -8.67 11.29
N MET A 2 -7.80 -9.33 10.43
CA MET A 2 -6.51 -8.80 10.00
C MET A 2 -6.77 -7.65 9.02
N ASP A 3 -6.40 -6.43 9.42
CA ASP A 3 -6.57 -5.25 8.61
C ASP A 3 -5.63 -5.30 7.40
N LEU A 4 -6.19 -5.42 6.20
CA LEU A 4 -5.45 -5.37 4.93
C LEU A 4 -4.54 -4.14 4.86
N GLU A 5 -4.97 -3.02 5.46
CA GLU A 5 -4.16 -1.81 5.66
C GLU A 5 -2.83 -2.09 6.36
N LYS A 6 -2.88 -2.80 7.50
CA LYS A 6 -1.69 -3.08 8.31
C LYS A 6 -0.73 -4.01 7.57
N PHE A 7 -1.27 -4.97 6.81
CA PHE A 7 -0.46 -5.87 5.99
C PHE A 7 0.24 -5.11 4.85
N ILE A 8 -0.48 -4.23 4.15
CA ILE A 8 0.08 -3.40 3.09
C ILE A 8 1.20 -2.50 3.65
N ILE A 9 0.97 -1.86 4.79
CA ILE A 9 2.00 -1.05 5.44
C ILE A 9 3.20 -1.89 5.88
N ASP A 10 3.01 -3.09 6.43
CA ASP A 10 4.13 -3.97 6.84
C ASP A 10 4.97 -4.41 5.64
N ILE A 11 4.32 -4.81 4.53
CA ILE A 11 5.01 -5.12 3.27
C ILE A 11 5.83 -3.90 2.85
N LEU A 12 5.24 -2.71 2.82
CA LEU A 12 5.93 -1.49 2.40
C LEU A 12 7.08 -1.12 3.33
N LYS A 13 6.95 -1.33 4.65
CA LYS A 13 8.05 -1.11 5.62
C LYS A 13 9.21 -2.06 5.37
N LYS A 14 8.92 -3.33 5.07
CA LYS A 14 9.94 -4.34 4.76
C LYS A 14 10.55 -4.15 3.37
N SER A 15 9.77 -3.64 2.43
CA SER A 15 10.19 -3.43 1.05
C SER A 15 10.80 -2.04 0.89
N LYS A 16 12.12 -1.94 0.76
CA LYS A 16 12.82 -0.70 0.37
C LYS A 16 12.60 -0.29 -1.10
N LYS A 17 11.58 -0.86 -1.75
CA LYS A 17 11.34 -0.75 -3.19
C LYS A 17 9.85 -0.54 -3.44
N PRO A 18 9.49 0.08 -4.57
CA PRO A 18 8.10 0.24 -4.95
C PRO A 18 7.42 -1.12 -5.08
N VAL A 19 6.33 -1.32 -4.34
CA VAL A 19 5.58 -2.57 -4.32
C VAL A 19 4.42 -2.48 -5.30
N LYS A 20 4.26 -3.47 -6.18
CA LYS A 20 3.13 -3.50 -7.11
C LYS A 20 1.89 -4.09 -6.45
N VAL A 21 0.71 -3.63 -6.88
CA VAL A 21 -0.58 -4.19 -6.45
C VAL A 21 -0.64 -5.71 -6.68
N GLY A 22 -0.11 -6.19 -7.81
CA GLY A 22 -0.08 -7.62 -8.13
C GLY A 22 0.82 -8.44 -7.19
N ASP A 23 1.89 -7.86 -6.65
CA ASP A 23 2.73 -8.53 -5.65
C ASP A 23 1.99 -8.62 -4.31
N ILE A 24 1.31 -7.54 -3.90
CA ILE A 24 0.45 -7.55 -2.70
C ILE A 24 -0.66 -8.60 -2.86
N GLN A 25 -1.29 -8.67 -4.03
CA GLN A 25 -2.32 -9.66 -4.33
C GLN A 25 -1.80 -11.10 -4.15
N ARG A 26 -0.57 -11.38 -4.60
CA ARG A 26 0.08 -12.69 -4.42
C ARG A 26 0.45 -12.99 -2.98
N LEU A 27 0.88 -11.98 -2.22
CA LEU A 27 1.31 -12.14 -0.83
C LEU A 27 0.13 -12.27 0.14
N THR A 28 -0.94 -11.53 -0.11
CA THR A 28 -2.09 -11.45 0.80
C THR A 28 -3.24 -12.37 0.38
N GLY A 29 -3.33 -12.72 -0.90
CA GLY A 29 -4.46 -13.47 -1.46
C GLY A 29 -5.76 -12.66 -1.59
N TYR A 30 -5.74 -11.34 -1.29
CA TYR A 30 -6.91 -10.48 -1.42
C TYR A 30 -7.17 -10.10 -2.87
N ASP A 31 -8.42 -9.80 -3.18
CA ASP A 31 -8.79 -9.31 -4.52
C ASP A 31 -8.17 -7.94 -4.82
N ARG A 32 -7.84 -7.72 -6.09
CA ARG A 32 -7.27 -6.48 -6.60
C ARG A 32 -8.12 -5.26 -6.24
N ASN A 33 -9.45 -5.37 -6.27
CA ASN A 33 -10.35 -4.27 -5.92
C ASN A 33 -10.24 -3.88 -4.45
N SER A 34 -10.20 -4.86 -3.54
CA SER A 34 -10.05 -4.62 -2.11
C SER A 34 -8.71 -3.93 -1.82
N ILE A 35 -7.63 -4.42 -2.44
CA ILE A 35 -6.31 -3.83 -2.32
C ILE A 35 -6.30 -2.40 -2.86
N GLN A 36 -6.86 -2.15 -4.04
CA GLN A 36 -6.94 -0.80 -4.60
C GLN A 36 -7.74 0.17 -3.74
N LYS A 37 -8.89 -0.26 -3.19
CA LYS A 37 -9.68 0.56 -2.27
C LYS A 37 -8.85 0.96 -1.05
N THR A 38 -8.15 -0.01 -0.45
CA THR A 38 -7.29 0.23 0.70
C THR A 38 -6.12 1.16 0.36
N ILE A 39 -5.43 0.93 -0.75
CA ILE A 39 -4.33 1.78 -1.22
C ILE A 39 -4.81 3.21 -1.46
N ASN A 40 -5.95 3.39 -2.11
CA ASN A 40 -6.50 4.71 -2.38
C ASN A 40 -6.82 5.45 -1.08
N LYS A 41 -7.46 4.75 -0.11
CA LYS A 41 -7.71 5.29 1.22
C LYS A 41 -6.40 5.72 1.91
N LEU A 42 -5.41 4.84 1.97
CA LEU A 42 -4.10 5.13 2.59
C LEU A 42 -3.35 6.28 1.88
N SER A 43 -3.51 6.40 0.56
CA SER A 43 -2.93 7.48 -0.23
C SER A 43 -3.62 8.81 0.04
N LEU A 44 -4.95 8.82 0.20
CA LEU A 44 -5.72 10.00 0.58
C LEU A 44 -5.41 10.45 2.01
N GLU A 45 -5.20 9.50 2.92
CA GLU A 45 -4.74 9.77 4.28
C GLU A 45 -3.27 10.24 4.34
N GLY A 46 -2.57 10.25 3.19
CA GLY A 46 -1.18 10.69 3.11
C GLY A 46 -0.18 9.72 3.76
N ARG A 47 -0.57 8.47 4.01
CA ARG A 47 0.25 7.43 4.67
C ARG A 47 1.15 6.67 3.69
N ILE A 48 0.75 6.62 2.42
CA ILE A 48 1.52 5.99 1.34
C ILE A 48 1.56 6.92 0.13
N GLU A 49 2.63 6.80 -0.65
CA GLU A 49 2.74 7.43 -1.96
C GLU A 49 2.54 6.38 -3.04
N VAL A 50 1.63 6.66 -3.97
CA VAL A 50 1.33 5.79 -5.10
C VAL A 50 1.84 6.40 -6.39
N ASP A 51 2.24 5.54 -7.32
CA ASP A 51 2.60 5.93 -8.66
C ASP A 51 1.39 6.51 -9.40
N ARG A 52 1.62 7.40 -10.37
CA ARG A 52 0.58 8.09 -11.16
C ARG A 52 -0.40 7.12 -11.84
N CYS A 53 0.01 5.88 -12.08
CA CYS A 53 -0.82 4.81 -12.63
C CYS A 53 -1.58 3.96 -11.58
N TYR A 54 -1.53 4.29 -10.28
CA TYR A 54 -2.20 3.58 -9.18
C TYR A 54 -1.91 2.06 -9.11
N ASN A 55 -0.83 1.61 -9.75
CA ASN A 55 -0.48 0.19 -9.88
C ASN A 55 0.71 -0.20 -9.01
N LYS A 56 1.43 0.78 -8.47
CA LYS A 56 2.58 0.60 -7.60
C LYS A 56 2.50 1.62 -6.46
N ILE A 57 2.87 1.18 -5.27
CA ILE A 57 3.09 2.06 -4.14
C ILE A 57 4.59 2.35 -4.13
N ILE A 58 4.95 3.62 -4.23
CA ILE A 58 6.35 4.09 -4.34
C ILE A 58 7.04 4.01 -2.98
N GLY A 59 6.33 4.36 -1.92
CA GLY A 59 6.85 4.32 -0.56
C GLY A 59 5.79 4.68 0.48
N LEU A 60 6.16 4.58 1.75
CA LEU A 60 5.37 5.15 2.84
C LEU A 60 5.65 6.65 2.88
N LYS A 61 4.59 7.45 2.92
CA LYS A 61 4.69 8.89 3.12
C LYS A 61 4.28 9.10 4.57
N GLY A 62 5.22 9.51 5.42
CA GLY A 62 4.97 9.57 6.87
C GLY A 62 6.11 8.98 7.70
N GLU A 63 7.28 9.58 7.62
CA GLU A 63 7.82 10.26 8.79
C GLU A 63 7.88 11.75 8.42
N GLU A 64 7.67 12.63 9.41
CA GLU A 64 7.56 14.09 9.30
C GLU A 64 6.17 14.63 8.94
N ASN A 65 5.37 14.89 9.98
CA ASN A 65 4.89 16.24 10.31
C ASN A 65 4.31 16.23 11.74
N GLY A 66 5.05 16.81 12.69
CA GLY A 66 4.53 17.46 13.91
C GLY A 66 4.11 16.57 15.07
#